data_AF-A0A4R8RJB4-F1
#
_entry.id   AF-A0A4R8RJB4-F1
#
_cell.length_a   1.000
_cell.length_b   1.000
_cell.length_c   1.000
_cell.angle_alpha   90.00
_cell.angle_beta   90.00
_cell.angle_gamma   90.00
#
_symmetry.space_group_name_H-M   'P 1'
#
loop_
_entity.id
_entity.type
_entity.pdbx_description
1 polymer ?
#
loop_
_entity_poly.entity_id
_entity_poly.type
_entity_poly.pdbx_seq_one_letter_code
_entity_poly.pdbx_strand_id
1 'polypeptide(L)'
;MQCLIPFLLLLPPLVFSHSTLSEPRSLRKRADKTNIGIIAGAKGRSEGSDFFCDSYQTAIIEKAIGWMHAYAASGYNFLLEPDSETTAAFIGWFGFDEETRIQDSNTDDAVDMRRNIYDPIYELGSEARYYVSALEDIDETVVIGCATETNYPLCQTGALALAHQLYNTIVVCPISFSNGGYHATDEAEFSAQRTWREYRQHVPTAGQVLLHEMTHLKGVVGDFGHWQQYASTDHAYEPSKCIRLPDDETRNNAQNYMLFAMEVRANEQYAKKQVDLEADNKWSDAVERLRVGAGGRHETP
;
A
#
# COMPACT_ATOMS: atom_id res chain seq x y z
N MET A 1 28.03 51.18 -63.75
CA MET A 1 27.07 50.07 -63.59
C MET A 1 26.74 49.95 -62.11
N GLN A 2 25.51 50.31 -61.76
CA GLN A 2 24.91 50.06 -60.45
C GLN A 2 24.68 48.56 -60.29
N CYS A 3 25.03 47.98 -59.15
CA CYS A 3 24.46 46.70 -58.72
C CYS A 3 24.25 46.68 -57.21
N LEU A 4 22.97 46.87 -56.89
CA LEU A 4 22.16 46.49 -55.74
C LEU A 4 22.79 45.60 -54.65
N ILE A 5 22.62 46.07 -53.42
CA ILE A 5 22.62 45.30 -52.17
C ILE A 5 21.36 44.39 -52.13
N PRO A 6 21.45 43.20 -51.52
CA PRO A 6 20.37 42.75 -50.66
C PRO A 6 20.85 42.55 -49.22
N PHE A 7 20.10 43.21 -48.34
CA PHE A 7 20.00 43.02 -46.91
C PHE A 7 19.77 41.53 -46.59
N LEU A 8 20.68 40.91 -45.85
CA LEU A 8 20.42 39.64 -45.16
C LEU A 8 20.12 39.97 -43.69
N LEU A 9 18.82 39.94 -43.36
CA LEU A 9 18.32 39.95 -41.99
C LEU A 9 18.70 38.62 -41.33
N LEU A 10 19.70 38.64 -40.45
CA LEU A 10 19.95 37.55 -39.50
C LEU A 10 18.92 37.68 -38.36
N LEU A 11 17.87 36.86 -38.43
CA LEU A 11 17.02 36.57 -37.26
C LEU A 11 17.84 35.73 -36.27
N PRO A 12 17.77 35.99 -34.95
CA PRO A 12 18.35 35.08 -33.97
C PRO A 12 17.55 33.77 -33.95
N PRO A 13 18.19 32.63 -33.60
CA PRO A 13 17.46 31.39 -33.44
C PRO A 13 16.44 31.55 -32.29
N LEU A 14 15.15 31.38 -32.64
CA LEU A 14 14.10 31.10 -31.67
C LEU A 14 14.44 29.78 -30.99
N VAL A 15 15.05 29.86 -29.82
CA VAL A 15 15.11 28.74 -28.89
C VAL A 15 13.68 28.53 -28.41
N PHE A 16 12.99 27.54 -28.99
CA PHE A 16 11.80 26.98 -28.37
C PHE A 16 12.23 26.28 -27.09
N SER A 17 12.33 27.06 -26.01
CA SER A 17 12.29 26.54 -24.65
C SER A 17 10.92 25.91 -24.48
N HIS A 18 10.80 24.60 -24.75
CA HIS A 18 9.73 23.80 -24.18
C HIS A 18 9.98 23.77 -22.67
N SER A 19 9.52 24.81 -21.99
CA SER A 19 9.22 24.72 -20.58
C SER A 19 8.09 23.71 -20.47
N THR A 20 8.44 22.45 -20.23
CA THR A 20 7.55 21.53 -19.54
C THR A 20 7.31 22.15 -18.17
N LEU A 21 6.27 22.99 -18.11
CA LEU A 21 5.64 23.39 -16.86
C LEU A 21 5.09 22.09 -16.25
N SER A 22 5.96 21.35 -15.56
CA SER A 22 5.50 20.41 -14.55
C SER A 22 4.59 21.20 -13.63
N GLU A 23 3.35 20.72 -13.47
CA GLU A 23 2.39 21.35 -12.58
C GLU A 23 3.04 21.63 -11.21
N PRO A 24 2.71 22.76 -10.55
CA PRO A 24 3.27 23.06 -9.25
C PRO A 24 2.91 21.92 -8.28
N ARG A 25 3.93 21.29 -7.70
CA ARG A 25 3.84 20.26 -6.64
C ARG A 25 3.03 20.65 -5.40
N SER A 26 2.39 21.83 -5.35
CA SER A 26 1.72 22.41 -4.20
C SER A 26 0.20 22.20 -4.16
N LEU A 27 -0.38 21.39 -5.04
CA LEU A 27 -1.83 21.14 -5.09
C LEU A 27 -2.25 19.73 -4.65
N ARG A 28 -1.31 18.81 -4.41
CA ARG A 28 -1.62 17.47 -3.90
C ARG A 28 -1.67 17.47 -2.37
N LYS A 29 -2.77 16.99 -1.79
CA LYS A 29 -2.94 16.78 -0.35
C LYS A 29 -1.90 15.75 0.12
N ARG A 30 -1.02 16.16 1.03
CA ARG A 30 -0.13 15.24 1.75
C ARG A 30 -0.92 14.51 2.83
N ALA A 31 -0.46 13.30 3.14
CA ALA A 31 -0.77 12.63 4.38
C ALA A 31 -0.60 13.60 5.56
N ASP A 32 -1.61 13.65 6.44
CA ASP A 32 -1.62 14.49 7.63
C ASP A 32 -1.38 13.68 8.92
N LYS A 33 -1.57 12.36 8.88
CA LYS A 33 -1.26 11.48 10.00
C LYS A 33 0.21 11.12 10.03
N THR A 34 0.85 11.37 11.17
CA THR A 34 2.28 11.10 11.40
C THR A 34 2.52 10.22 12.63
N ASN A 35 1.45 9.84 13.34
CA ASN A 35 1.51 9.08 14.58
C ASN A 35 0.44 8.00 14.64
N ILE A 36 0.69 6.96 15.43
CA ILE A 36 -0.30 5.96 15.81
C ILE A 36 -0.57 6.06 17.31
N GLY A 37 -1.85 6.13 17.67
CA GLY A 37 -2.33 6.08 19.04
C GLY A 37 -3.22 4.86 19.29
N ILE A 38 -3.10 4.24 20.46
CA ILE A 38 -3.95 3.10 20.87
C ILE A 38 -4.87 3.53 22.02
N ILE A 39 -6.14 3.13 22.00
CA ILE A 39 -7.07 3.38 23.10
C ILE A 39 -6.75 2.43 24.27
N ALA A 40 -5.74 2.77 25.06
CA ALA A 40 -5.21 1.89 26.11
C ALA A 40 -4.73 2.68 27.34
N GLY A 41 -4.11 1.96 28.28
CA GLY A 41 -3.52 2.53 29.49
C GLY A 41 -4.50 3.28 30.38
N ALA A 42 -3.96 4.18 31.23
CA ALA A 42 -4.78 4.96 32.15
C ALA A 42 -5.75 5.88 31.41
N LYS A 43 -5.33 6.47 30.29
CA LYS A 43 -6.10 7.44 29.51
C LYS A 43 -7.34 6.81 28.86
N GLY A 44 -7.19 5.66 28.20
CA GLY A 44 -8.33 4.90 27.67
C GLY A 44 -9.25 4.37 28.77
N ARG A 45 -8.67 3.92 29.89
CA ARG A 45 -9.44 3.33 31.00
C ARG A 45 -10.25 4.36 31.79
N SER A 46 -9.69 5.53 32.08
CA SER A 46 -10.36 6.54 32.93
C SER A 46 -11.59 7.16 32.28
N GLU A 47 -11.63 7.15 30.94
CA GLU A 47 -12.74 7.71 30.17
C GLU A 47 -13.77 6.64 29.75
N GLY A 48 -13.55 5.37 30.12
CA GLY A 48 -14.53 4.31 29.93
C GLY A 48 -14.85 4.00 28.47
N SER A 49 -13.86 4.12 27.58
CA SER A 49 -14.06 3.90 26.14
C SER A 49 -14.55 2.49 25.84
N ASP A 50 -15.60 2.38 25.03
CA ASP A 50 -16.10 1.09 24.55
C ASP A 50 -15.06 0.35 23.70
N PHE A 51 -14.07 1.06 23.14
CA PHE A 51 -13.01 0.52 22.29
C PHE A 51 -11.67 0.33 23.03
N PHE A 52 -11.70 0.26 24.36
CA PHE A 52 -10.50 0.08 25.18
C PHE A 52 -9.79 -1.24 24.87
N CYS A 53 -8.49 -1.14 24.58
CA CYS A 53 -7.57 -2.26 24.48
C CYS A 53 -6.90 -2.55 25.82
N ASP A 54 -6.99 -3.79 26.30
CA ASP A 54 -6.22 -4.21 27.46
C ASP A 54 -4.71 -4.37 27.14
N SER A 55 -3.90 -4.69 28.14
CA SER A 55 -2.44 -4.81 27.98
C SER A 55 -2.04 -5.92 26.99
N TYR A 56 -2.82 -6.99 26.89
CA TYR A 56 -2.53 -8.09 25.98
C TYR A 56 -2.88 -7.72 24.53
N GLN A 57 -4.05 -7.10 24.33
CA GLN A 57 -4.46 -6.58 23.02
C GLN A 57 -3.51 -5.48 22.53
N THR A 58 -3.07 -4.59 23.42
CA THR A 58 -2.11 -3.52 23.12
C THR A 58 -0.78 -4.10 22.62
N ALA A 59 -0.22 -5.10 23.32
CA ALA A 59 1.03 -5.72 22.91
C ALA A 59 0.93 -6.44 21.55
N ILE A 60 -0.25 -6.97 21.20
CA ILE A 60 -0.53 -7.57 19.89
C ILE A 60 -0.56 -6.48 18.80
N ILE A 61 -1.22 -5.35 19.06
CA ILE A 61 -1.30 -4.23 18.13
C ILE A 61 0.10 -3.63 17.90
N GLU A 62 0.90 -3.44 18.96
CA GLU A 62 2.26 -2.91 18.84
C GLU A 62 3.15 -3.80 17.95
N LYS A 63 3.05 -5.12 18.07
CA LYS A 63 3.75 -6.04 17.15
C LYS A 63 3.24 -5.91 15.72
N ALA A 64 1.93 -5.78 15.52
CA ALA A 64 1.35 -5.57 14.20
C ALA A 64 1.87 -4.28 13.55
N ILE A 65 2.03 -3.19 14.31
CA ILE A 65 2.61 -1.93 13.83
C ILE A 65 4.05 -2.14 13.35
N GLY A 66 4.87 -2.86 14.14
CA GLY A 66 6.25 -3.18 13.75
C GLY A 66 6.33 -3.96 12.43
N TRP A 67 5.45 -4.94 12.23
CA TRP A 67 5.39 -5.73 10.99
C TRP A 67 4.81 -4.94 9.81
N MET A 68 3.75 -4.16 10.02
CA MET A 68 3.19 -3.23 9.03
C MET A 68 4.28 -2.30 8.49
N HIS A 69 5.05 -1.67 9.39
CA HIS A 69 6.18 -0.81 9.03
C HIS A 69 7.22 -1.56 8.19
N ALA A 70 7.54 -2.81 8.53
CA ALA A 70 8.47 -3.64 7.75
C ALA A 70 7.94 -3.97 6.34
N TYR A 71 6.64 -4.21 6.18
CA TYR A 71 6.02 -4.40 4.87
C TYR A 71 5.97 -3.10 4.07
N ALA A 72 5.57 -1.98 4.68
CA ALA A 72 5.57 -0.67 4.04
C ALA A 72 6.97 -0.29 3.54
N ALA A 73 8.00 -0.52 4.36
CA ALA A 73 9.40 -0.34 3.96
C ALA A 73 9.79 -1.24 2.78
N SER A 74 9.28 -2.46 2.70
CA SER A 74 9.56 -3.38 1.59
C SER A 74 8.99 -2.84 0.28
N GLY A 75 7.72 -2.41 0.28
CA GLY A 75 7.09 -1.78 -0.88
C GLY A 75 7.77 -0.47 -1.29
N TYR A 76 8.04 0.41 -0.32
CA TYR A 76 8.74 1.68 -0.53
C TYR A 76 10.12 1.48 -1.18
N ASN A 77 10.94 0.61 -0.61
CA ASN A 77 12.32 0.38 -1.08
C ASN A 77 12.33 -0.25 -2.47
N PHE A 78 11.40 -1.14 -2.77
CA PHE A 78 11.31 -1.77 -4.10
C PHE A 78 10.94 -0.75 -5.18
N LEU A 79 9.93 0.10 -4.93
CA LEU A 79 9.52 1.14 -5.87
C LEU A 79 10.54 2.29 -6.00
N LEU A 80 11.56 2.33 -5.14
CA LEU A 80 12.68 3.25 -5.25
C LEU A 80 13.72 2.76 -6.28
N GLU A 81 13.75 1.46 -6.57
CA GLU A 81 14.71 0.88 -7.50
C GLU A 81 14.44 1.33 -8.95
N PRO A 82 15.48 1.53 -9.77
CA PRO A 82 15.33 1.78 -11.20
C PRO A 82 14.55 0.65 -11.88
N ASP A 83 13.70 1.00 -12.83
CA ASP A 83 12.92 0.06 -13.65
C ASP A 83 12.03 -0.86 -12.79
N SER A 84 11.61 -0.41 -11.60
CA SER A 84 10.73 -1.19 -10.71
C SER A 84 9.33 -1.37 -11.30
N GLU A 85 8.89 -0.40 -12.11
CA GLU A 85 7.60 -0.35 -12.79
C GLU A 85 7.47 -1.34 -13.96
N THR A 86 8.59 -1.93 -14.40
CA THR A 86 8.63 -2.96 -15.46
C THR A 86 8.88 -4.36 -14.90
N THR A 87 8.87 -4.51 -13.58
CA THR A 87 9.08 -5.81 -12.92
C THR A 87 7.82 -6.66 -12.86
N ALA A 88 8.01 -7.96 -12.66
CA ALA A 88 6.94 -8.93 -12.53
C ALA A 88 6.02 -8.63 -11.35
N ALA A 89 6.56 -8.17 -10.20
CA ALA A 89 5.72 -7.80 -9.06
C ALA A 89 4.86 -6.57 -9.36
N PHE A 90 5.43 -5.52 -9.96
CA PHE A 90 4.67 -4.30 -10.27
C PHE A 90 3.56 -4.60 -11.27
N ILE A 91 3.91 -5.17 -12.43
CA ILE A 91 2.95 -5.46 -13.50
C ILE A 91 1.92 -6.51 -13.05
N GLY A 92 2.33 -7.50 -12.25
CA GLY A 92 1.40 -8.49 -11.71
C GLY A 92 0.34 -7.86 -10.81
N TRP A 93 0.77 -7.06 -9.82
CA TRP A 93 -0.14 -6.53 -8.78
C TRP A 93 -0.83 -5.23 -9.14
N PHE A 94 -0.32 -4.45 -10.11
CA PHE A 94 -0.86 -3.13 -10.45
C PHE A 94 -1.11 -2.95 -11.95
N GLY A 95 -0.98 -4.02 -12.72
CA GLY A 95 -1.26 -4.03 -14.15
C GLY A 95 -0.21 -3.28 -14.98
N PHE A 96 -0.51 -3.17 -16.26
CA PHE A 96 0.27 -2.43 -17.23
C PHE A 96 -0.71 -1.79 -18.20
N ASP A 97 -0.75 -0.45 -18.24
CA ASP A 97 -1.67 0.25 -19.11
C ASP A 97 -1.27 0.05 -20.59
N GLU A 98 -1.96 -0.89 -21.24
CA GLU A 98 -1.75 -1.19 -22.66
C GLU A 98 -2.32 -0.10 -23.58
N GLU A 99 -3.28 0.70 -23.13
CA GLU A 99 -3.97 1.69 -23.95
C GLU A 99 -3.11 2.93 -24.17
N THR A 100 -2.37 3.37 -23.14
CA THR A 100 -1.49 4.52 -23.29
C THR A 100 -0.14 4.17 -23.93
N ARG A 101 0.34 2.91 -23.85
CA ARG A 101 1.68 2.49 -24.34
C ARG A 101 2.84 3.37 -23.86
N ILE A 102 2.61 4.15 -22.80
CA ILE A 102 3.58 5.11 -22.29
C ILE A 102 4.16 4.49 -21.02
N GLN A 103 5.40 4.01 -21.12
CA GLN A 103 6.19 3.57 -19.96
C GLN A 103 6.23 4.65 -18.86
N ASP A 104 6.16 5.93 -19.25
CA ASP A 104 6.13 7.06 -18.32
C ASP A 104 4.90 7.03 -17.38
N SER A 105 3.76 6.44 -17.78
CA SER A 105 2.55 6.34 -16.94
C SER A 105 2.77 5.39 -15.76
N ASN A 106 3.32 4.20 -16.02
CA ASN A 106 3.70 3.25 -14.96
C ASN A 106 4.84 3.80 -14.10
N THR A 107 5.75 4.59 -14.67
CA THR A 107 6.83 5.25 -13.93
C THR A 107 6.25 6.26 -12.94
N ASP A 108 5.33 7.11 -13.40
CA ASP A 108 4.64 8.08 -12.56
C ASP A 108 3.80 7.39 -11.47
N ASP A 109 3.10 6.30 -11.82
CA ASP A 109 2.34 5.49 -10.86
C ASP A 109 3.25 4.85 -9.81
N ALA A 110 4.39 4.26 -10.18
CA ALA A 110 5.34 3.69 -9.22
C ALA A 110 5.88 4.77 -8.26
N VAL A 111 6.19 5.96 -8.79
CA VAL A 111 6.63 7.11 -7.99
C VAL A 111 5.53 7.59 -7.06
N ASP A 112 4.29 7.66 -7.53
CA ASP A 112 3.16 8.14 -6.75
C ASP A 112 2.72 7.12 -5.69
N MET A 113 2.67 5.83 -6.01
CA MET A 113 2.41 4.78 -5.01
C MET A 113 3.48 4.79 -3.91
N ARG A 114 4.76 4.92 -4.29
CA ARG A 114 5.83 5.04 -3.32
C ARG A 114 5.63 6.23 -2.39
N ARG A 115 5.40 7.42 -2.96
CA ARG A 115 5.35 8.69 -2.21
C ARG A 115 4.06 8.94 -1.45
N ASN A 116 2.94 8.44 -1.96
CA ASN A 116 1.62 8.78 -1.44
C ASN A 116 0.99 7.61 -0.68
N ILE A 117 1.58 6.41 -0.71
CA ILE A 117 1.03 5.22 -0.04
C ILE A 117 2.07 4.60 0.89
N TYR A 118 3.16 4.07 0.35
CA TYR A 118 4.13 3.35 1.18
C TYR A 118 4.97 4.27 2.07
N ASP A 119 5.42 5.42 1.55
CA ASP A 119 6.21 6.40 2.30
C ASP A 119 5.42 6.94 3.51
N PRO A 120 4.17 7.42 3.39
CA PRO A 120 3.42 7.88 4.56
C PRO A 120 3.15 6.78 5.60
N ILE A 121 2.84 5.55 5.17
CA ILE A 121 2.62 4.43 6.10
C ILE A 121 3.92 4.06 6.82
N TYR A 122 5.05 4.10 6.11
CA TYR A 122 6.37 3.89 6.68
C TYR A 122 6.72 4.99 7.71
N GLU A 123 6.46 6.25 7.39
CA GLU A 123 6.75 7.40 8.25
C GLU A 123 5.88 7.48 9.53
N LEU A 124 4.77 6.72 9.62
CA LEU A 124 4.05 6.52 10.89
C LEU A 124 4.92 5.86 11.97
N GLY A 125 5.98 5.15 11.57
CA GLY A 125 6.92 4.47 12.45
C GLY A 125 6.51 3.05 12.84
N SER A 126 7.41 2.39 13.57
CA SER A 126 7.26 0.98 13.97
C SER A 126 6.62 0.76 15.35
N GLU A 127 6.18 1.83 16.01
CA GLU A 127 5.66 1.78 17.38
C GLU A 127 4.46 2.73 17.55
N ALA A 128 3.55 2.42 18.48
CA ALA A 128 2.53 3.36 18.89
C ALA A 128 3.17 4.48 19.74
N ARG A 129 2.88 5.74 19.43
CA ARG A 129 3.53 6.88 20.08
C ARG A 129 2.89 7.23 21.43
N TYR A 130 1.59 7.00 21.59
CA TYR A 130 0.88 7.30 22.82
C TYR A 130 -0.44 6.54 22.95
N TYR A 131 -0.97 6.52 24.17
CA TYR A 131 -2.34 6.11 24.42
C TYR A 131 -3.32 7.28 24.30
N VAL A 132 -4.50 7.00 23.76
CA VAL A 132 -5.60 7.97 23.59
C VAL A 132 -6.86 7.47 24.29
N SER A 133 -7.88 8.33 24.40
CA SER A 133 -9.08 8.00 25.17
C SER A 133 -10.30 7.59 24.34
N ALA A 134 -10.41 8.04 23.10
CA ALA A 134 -11.59 7.80 22.27
C ALA A 134 -11.22 7.41 20.83
N LEU A 135 -12.10 6.66 20.19
CA LEU A 135 -11.99 6.28 18.78
C LEU A 135 -12.51 7.43 17.90
N GLU A 136 -11.69 8.46 17.74
CA GLU A 136 -12.05 9.67 17.00
C GLU A 136 -10.89 10.17 16.14
N ASP A 137 -11.19 11.08 15.21
CA ASP A 137 -10.20 11.71 14.35
C ASP A 137 -9.37 12.72 15.17
N ILE A 138 -8.17 12.32 15.57
CA ILE A 138 -7.23 13.14 16.33
C ILE A 138 -6.18 13.71 15.38
N ASP A 139 -5.85 14.99 15.53
CA ASP A 139 -4.84 15.65 14.71
C ASP A 139 -3.53 14.86 14.67
N GLU A 140 -2.96 14.74 13.47
CA GLU A 140 -1.75 13.98 13.18
C GLU A 140 -1.71 12.50 13.65
N THR A 141 -2.83 11.94 14.12
CA THR A 141 -2.87 10.61 14.76
C THR A 141 -3.88 9.67 14.09
N VAL A 142 -3.43 8.47 13.73
CA VAL A 142 -4.33 7.32 13.50
C VAL A 142 -4.67 6.70 14.83
N VAL A 143 -5.96 6.56 15.14
CA VAL A 143 -6.41 5.92 16.38
C VAL A 143 -6.82 4.48 16.14
N ILE A 144 -6.20 3.56 16.90
CA ILE A 144 -6.51 2.14 16.91
C ILE A 144 -7.23 1.78 18.20
N GLY A 145 -8.43 1.19 18.08
CA GLY A 145 -9.23 0.67 19.18
C GLY A 145 -9.47 -0.83 19.08
N CYS A 146 -9.94 -1.42 20.18
CA CYS A 146 -10.29 -2.83 20.25
C CYS A 146 -11.82 -2.97 20.27
N ALA A 147 -12.37 -3.59 19.24
CA ALA A 147 -13.79 -3.85 19.17
C ALA A 147 -14.18 -5.09 19.97
N THR A 148 -15.47 -5.15 20.28
CA THR A 148 -16.19 -6.37 20.67
C THR A 148 -17.23 -6.67 19.60
N GLU A 149 -17.71 -7.90 19.56
CA GLU A 149 -18.82 -8.26 18.66
C GLU A 149 -20.12 -7.50 18.97
N THR A 150 -20.20 -6.84 20.13
CA THR A 150 -21.37 -6.06 20.56
C THR A 150 -21.26 -4.59 20.16
N ASN A 151 -20.11 -3.94 20.39
CA ASN A 151 -19.93 -2.52 20.07
C ASN A 151 -19.63 -2.28 18.58
N TYR A 152 -19.21 -3.31 17.85
CA TYR A 152 -18.89 -3.23 16.44
C TYR A 152 -19.33 -4.52 15.70
N PRO A 153 -20.61 -4.63 15.32
CA PRO A 153 -21.17 -5.85 14.75
C PRO A 153 -20.48 -6.37 13.49
N LEU A 154 -19.79 -5.50 12.74
CA LEU A 154 -19.01 -5.92 11.56
C LEU A 154 -17.90 -6.91 11.90
N CYS A 155 -17.41 -6.94 13.14
CA CYS A 155 -16.45 -7.94 13.59
C CYS A 155 -17.00 -9.37 13.63
N GLN A 156 -18.32 -9.56 13.60
CA GLN A 156 -18.94 -10.89 13.54
C GLN A 156 -18.74 -11.57 12.17
N THR A 157 -18.31 -10.82 11.16
CA THR A 157 -18.07 -11.34 9.79
C THR A 157 -16.74 -12.09 9.65
N GLY A 158 -15.91 -12.12 10.71
CA GLY A 158 -14.58 -12.72 10.67
C GLY A 158 -13.46 -11.78 10.23
N ALA A 159 -13.75 -10.48 10.07
CA ALA A 159 -12.73 -9.46 9.83
C ALA A 159 -11.70 -9.41 10.96
N LEU A 160 -10.43 -9.24 10.64
CA LEU A 160 -9.33 -9.11 11.61
C LEU A 160 -9.21 -7.66 12.12
N ALA A 161 -9.34 -6.69 11.24
CA ALA A 161 -9.47 -5.28 11.56
C ALA A 161 -10.36 -4.61 10.50
N LEU A 162 -10.80 -3.38 10.79
CA LEU A 162 -11.63 -2.58 9.89
C LEU A 162 -11.24 -1.10 10.03
N ALA A 163 -10.97 -0.45 8.91
CA ALA A 163 -10.70 0.97 8.81
C ALA A 163 -11.99 1.80 8.70
N HIS A 164 -12.00 2.96 9.34
CA HIS A 164 -13.00 4.00 9.11
C HIS A 164 -12.38 5.19 8.38
N GLN A 165 -12.36 5.12 7.04
CA GLN A 165 -11.73 6.07 6.12
C GLN A 165 -11.95 7.55 6.48
N LEU A 166 -13.18 7.95 6.84
CA LEU A 166 -13.48 9.36 7.10
C LEU A 166 -12.92 9.90 8.43
N TYR A 167 -12.72 9.03 9.43
CA TYR A 167 -12.26 9.41 10.77
C TYR A 167 -10.80 9.01 11.01
N ASN A 168 -10.13 8.39 10.03
CA ASN A 168 -8.74 7.94 10.16
C ASN A 168 -8.52 7.03 11.38
N THR A 169 -9.49 6.16 11.67
CA THR A 169 -9.44 5.22 12.79
C THR A 169 -9.50 3.78 12.31
N ILE A 170 -8.98 2.87 13.12
CA ILE A 170 -9.02 1.42 12.89
C ILE A 170 -9.59 0.77 14.13
N VAL A 171 -10.47 -0.22 13.93
CA VAL A 171 -10.88 -1.13 14.99
C VAL A 171 -10.31 -2.51 14.73
N VAL A 172 -9.68 -3.09 15.75
CA VAL A 172 -9.17 -4.45 15.72
C VAL A 172 -10.23 -5.38 16.31
N CYS A 173 -10.62 -6.38 15.54
CA CYS A 173 -11.70 -7.29 15.91
C CYS A 173 -11.23 -8.42 16.83
N PRO A 174 -12.13 -9.04 17.63
CA PRO A 174 -11.78 -10.07 18.60
C PRO A 174 -10.99 -11.27 18.01
N ILE A 175 -11.27 -11.66 16.77
CA ILE A 175 -10.61 -12.78 16.10
C ILE A 175 -9.10 -12.57 15.95
N SER A 176 -8.61 -11.32 15.83
CA SER A 176 -7.18 -11.00 15.79
C SER A 176 -6.44 -11.37 17.08
N PHE A 177 -7.16 -11.43 18.20
CA PHE A 177 -6.61 -11.79 19.50
C PHE A 177 -6.80 -13.26 19.85
N SER A 178 -7.47 -14.03 18.98
CA SER A 178 -7.71 -15.46 19.17
C SER A 178 -6.41 -16.28 19.10
N ASN A 179 -6.45 -17.53 19.57
CA ASN A 179 -5.29 -18.42 19.62
C ASN A 179 -4.03 -17.78 20.24
N GLY A 180 -4.21 -17.04 21.34
CA GLY A 180 -3.08 -16.36 22.00
C GLY A 180 -2.44 -15.24 21.17
N GLY A 181 -3.16 -14.68 20.18
CA GLY A 181 -2.66 -13.58 19.35
C GLY A 181 -1.66 -14.04 18.30
N TYR A 182 -1.74 -15.33 17.91
CA TYR A 182 -0.82 -15.94 16.96
C TYR A 182 -0.60 -15.07 15.71
N HIS A 183 -1.65 -14.45 15.18
CA HIS A 183 -1.60 -13.60 13.99
C HIS A 183 -0.58 -12.44 14.07
N ALA A 184 -0.21 -11.98 15.26
CA ALA A 184 0.77 -10.90 15.45
C ALA A 184 2.14 -11.39 15.97
N THR A 185 2.38 -12.71 15.96
CA THR A 185 3.68 -13.27 16.34
C THR A 185 4.65 -13.26 15.16
N ASP A 186 5.94 -13.11 15.44
CA ASP A 186 6.99 -13.25 14.42
C ASP A 186 6.93 -14.61 13.74
N GLU A 187 6.59 -15.67 14.48
CA GLU A 187 6.40 -17.02 13.95
C GLU A 187 5.32 -17.07 12.87
N ALA A 188 4.16 -16.44 13.11
CA ALA A 188 3.09 -16.36 12.12
C ALA A 188 3.51 -15.56 10.89
N GLU A 189 4.20 -14.44 11.07
CA GLU A 189 4.68 -13.58 9.98
C GLU A 189 5.71 -14.29 9.09
N PHE A 190 6.70 -14.96 9.70
CA PHE A 190 7.66 -15.78 8.96
C PHE A 190 7.00 -16.99 8.32
N SER A 191 6.05 -17.63 9.00
CA SER A 191 5.34 -18.77 8.43
C SER A 191 4.48 -18.35 7.23
N ALA A 192 3.80 -17.20 7.30
CA ALA A 192 3.02 -16.66 6.20
C ALA A 192 3.91 -16.35 4.98
N GLN A 193 5.05 -15.71 5.17
CA GLN A 193 6.00 -15.44 4.09
C GLN A 193 6.56 -16.72 3.46
N ARG A 194 6.87 -17.74 4.27
CA ARG A 194 7.31 -19.05 3.78
C ARG A 194 6.18 -19.73 3.00
N THR A 195 4.97 -19.76 3.53
CA THR A 195 3.81 -20.36 2.87
C THR A 195 3.52 -19.67 1.54
N TRP A 196 3.63 -18.34 1.51
CA TRP A 196 3.52 -17.56 0.29
C TRP A 196 4.58 -17.96 -0.74
N ARG A 197 5.85 -17.99 -0.34
CA ARG A 197 6.95 -18.35 -1.23
C ARG A 197 6.86 -19.79 -1.74
N GLU A 198 6.45 -20.74 -0.91
CA GLU A 198 6.44 -22.17 -1.26
C GLU A 198 5.16 -22.62 -1.97
N TYR A 199 4.02 -22.00 -1.66
CA TYR A 199 2.70 -22.48 -2.09
C TYR A 199 1.82 -21.43 -2.73
N ARG A 200 2.20 -20.13 -2.72
CA ARG A 200 1.34 -18.99 -3.14
C ARG A 200 0.02 -18.91 -2.40
N GLN A 201 -0.02 -19.49 -1.20
CA GLN A 201 -1.17 -19.41 -0.33
C GLN A 201 -1.00 -18.22 0.61
N HIS A 202 -1.94 -17.27 0.55
CA HIS A 202 -1.99 -16.17 1.49
C HIS A 202 -2.48 -16.66 2.86
N VAL A 203 -1.72 -16.34 3.90
CA VAL A 203 -2.09 -16.59 5.30
C VAL A 203 -2.11 -15.23 5.99
N PRO A 204 -3.28 -14.69 6.35
CA PRO A 204 -3.38 -13.36 6.94
C PRO A 204 -2.66 -13.24 8.29
N THR A 205 -1.88 -12.18 8.42
CA THR A 205 -1.18 -11.80 9.66
C THR A 205 -1.56 -10.39 10.06
N ALA A 206 -1.35 -10.04 11.33
CA ALA A 206 -1.78 -8.75 11.87
C ALA A 206 -1.03 -7.58 11.21
N GLY A 207 0.26 -7.72 10.88
CA GLY A 207 1.01 -6.68 10.18
C GLY A 207 0.54 -6.47 8.73
N GLN A 208 0.20 -7.55 8.03
CA GLN A 208 -0.39 -7.48 6.69
C GLN A 208 -1.77 -6.81 6.70
N VAL A 209 -2.64 -7.22 7.62
CA VAL A 209 -3.96 -6.63 7.78
C VAL A 209 -3.84 -5.15 8.11
N LEU A 210 -2.95 -4.77 9.02
CA LEU A 210 -2.80 -3.36 9.37
C LEU A 210 -2.29 -2.54 8.18
N LEU A 211 -1.37 -3.08 7.36
CA LEU A 211 -0.96 -2.41 6.13
C LEU A 211 -2.14 -2.19 5.17
N HIS A 212 -2.98 -3.21 4.99
CA HIS A 212 -4.21 -3.11 4.21
C HIS A 212 -5.15 -2.02 4.76
N GLU A 213 -5.43 -2.02 6.06
CA GLU A 213 -6.32 -1.03 6.67
C GLU A 213 -5.79 0.41 6.55
N MET A 214 -4.47 0.60 6.63
CA MET A 214 -3.86 1.92 6.49
C MET A 214 -4.05 2.52 5.09
N THR A 215 -4.14 1.70 4.03
CA THR A 215 -4.37 2.24 2.68
C THR A 215 -5.77 2.81 2.50
N HIS A 216 -6.74 2.44 3.36
CA HIS A 216 -8.08 3.03 3.36
C HIS A 216 -8.15 4.40 4.05
N LEU A 217 -7.12 4.84 4.79
CA LEU A 217 -7.21 6.07 5.59
C LEU A 217 -6.73 7.29 4.81
N LYS A 218 -7.66 8.19 4.44
CA LYS A 218 -7.40 9.42 3.66
C LYS A 218 -6.43 10.43 4.30
N GLY A 219 -6.17 10.28 5.60
CA GLY A 219 -5.20 11.06 6.35
C GLY A 219 -3.82 10.42 6.35
N VAL A 220 -3.74 9.10 6.12
CA VAL A 220 -2.47 8.38 6.01
C VAL A 220 -1.98 8.36 4.57
N VAL A 221 -2.83 8.00 3.61
CA VAL A 221 -2.45 8.05 2.20
C VAL A 221 -2.66 9.45 1.63
N GLY A 222 -1.79 9.85 0.70
CA GLY A 222 -1.91 11.08 -0.07
C GLY A 222 -2.75 10.91 -1.34
N ASP A 223 -2.83 11.97 -2.13
CA ASP A 223 -3.53 11.93 -3.42
C ASP A 223 -2.83 10.97 -4.40
N PHE A 224 -3.63 10.12 -5.04
CA PHE A 224 -3.21 9.22 -6.11
C PHE A 224 -4.30 9.17 -7.19
N GLY A 225 -3.90 9.20 -8.46
CA GLY A 225 -4.82 9.37 -9.59
C GLY A 225 -5.86 8.27 -9.75
N HIS A 226 -5.63 7.10 -9.15
CA HIS A 226 -6.51 5.93 -9.25
C HIS A 226 -7.49 5.81 -8.07
N TRP A 227 -7.47 6.73 -7.12
CA TRP A 227 -8.49 6.76 -6.06
C TRP A 227 -9.87 7.02 -6.66
N GLN A 228 -10.78 6.06 -6.51
CA GLN A 228 -12.20 6.28 -6.85
C GLN A 228 -12.87 7.25 -5.86
N GLN A 229 -12.31 7.37 -4.65
CA GLN A 229 -12.76 8.30 -3.61
C GLN A 229 -11.55 9.03 -2.98
N TYR A 230 -11.32 8.85 -1.68
CA TYR A 230 -10.25 9.53 -0.94
C TYR A 230 -9.04 8.64 -0.65
N ALA A 231 -9.16 7.33 -0.87
CA ALA A 231 -8.18 6.30 -0.55
C ALA A 231 -8.61 5.00 -1.25
N SER A 232 -7.86 3.90 -1.04
CA SER A 232 -8.20 2.59 -1.62
C SER A 232 -9.57 2.06 -1.15
N THR A 233 -10.10 1.08 -1.88
CA THR A 233 -11.32 0.32 -1.57
C THR A 233 -11.05 -1.20 -1.61
N ASP A 234 -12.07 -2.00 -1.32
CA ASP A 234 -12.00 -3.47 -1.34
C ASP A 234 -12.71 -4.06 -2.57
N HIS A 235 -11.95 -4.29 -3.63
CA HIS A 235 -12.44 -4.95 -4.85
C HIS A 235 -12.33 -6.48 -4.75
N ALA A 236 -11.25 -6.98 -4.16
CA ALA A 236 -11.03 -8.41 -3.94
C ALA A 236 -10.05 -8.64 -2.78
N TYR A 237 -10.14 -9.82 -2.15
CA TYR A 237 -9.24 -10.25 -1.07
C TYR A 237 -8.35 -11.42 -1.46
N GLU A 238 -8.86 -12.38 -2.24
CA GLU A 238 -8.07 -13.54 -2.63
C GLU A 238 -7.01 -13.16 -3.67
N PRO A 239 -5.75 -13.58 -3.53
CA PRO A 239 -4.66 -13.21 -4.45
C PRO A 239 -5.02 -13.43 -5.93
N SER A 240 -5.55 -14.63 -6.23
CA SER A 240 -5.94 -15.02 -7.59
C SER A 240 -7.05 -14.17 -8.21
N LYS A 241 -7.83 -13.45 -7.39
CA LYS A 241 -8.81 -12.46 -7.84
C LYS A 241 -8.17 -11.07 -7.93
N CYS A 242 -7.41 -10.68 -6.91
CA CYS A 242 -6.72 -9.39 -6.82
C CYS A 242 -5.83 -9.12 -8.04
N ILE A 243 -5.07 -10.12 -8.47
CA ILE A 243 -4.13 -10.02 -9.59
C ILE A 243 -4.82 -9.97 -10.96
N ARG A 244 -6.12 -10.31 -11.03
CA ARG A 244 -6.94 -10.34 -12.26
C ARG A 244 -7.95 -9.20 -12.33
N LEU A 245 -7.95 -8.31 -11.34
CA LEU A 245 -8.76 -7.11 -11.41
C LEU A 245 -8.31 -6.29 -12.64
N PRO A 246 -9.21 -5.49 -13.23
CA PRO A 246 -8.84 -4.44 -14.17
C PRO A 246 -7.78 -3.50 -13.58
N ASP A 247 -6.94 -2.90 -14.42
CA ASP A 247 -5.83 -2.03 -13.98
C ASP A 247 -6.26 -0.94 -12.98
N ASP A 248 -7.37 -0.24 -13.24
CA ASP A 248 -7.90 0.79 -12.35
C ASP A 248 -8.34 0.22 -10.99
N GLU A 249 -8.93 -0.98 -10.98
CA GLU A 249 -9.32 -1.66 -9.75
C GLU A 249 -8.10 -2.23 -9.01
N THR A 250 -7.08 -2.78 -9.69
CA THR A 250 -5.84 -3.24 -9.03
C THR A 250 -5.15 -2.10 -8.29
N ARG A 251 -5.11 -0.92 -8.93
CA ARG A 251 -4.51 0.31 -8.38
C ARG A 251 -5.40 1.02 -7.37
N ASN A 252 -6.64 0.59 -7.19
CA ASN A 252 -7.53 1.12 -6.15
C ASN A 252 -7.87 0.07 -5.07
N ASN A 253 -7.28 -1.13 -5.12
CA ASN A 253 -7.56 -2.21 -4.18
C ASN A 253 -6.56 -2.24 -3.02
N ALA A 254 -7.03 -2.11 -1.78
CA ALA A 254 -6.19 -2.15 -0.57
C ALA A 254 -5.35 -3.43 -0.48
N GLN A 255 -5.96 -4.56 -0.82
CA GLN A 255 -5.32 -5.85 -0.77
C GLN A 255 -4.13 -5.97 -1.75
N ASN A 256 -4.17 -5.32 -2.92
CA ASN A 256 -3.06 -5.37 -3.89
C ASN A 256 -1.80 -4.71 -3.31
N TYR A 257 -1.93 -3.62 -2.55
CA TYR A 257 -0.80 -2.99 -1.87
C TYR A 257 -0.17 -3.87 -0.81
N MET A 258 -0.99 -4.58 -0.03
CA MET A 258 -0.51 -5.54 0.96
C MET A 258 0.17 -6.73 0.28
N LEU A 259 -0.47 -7.32 -0.75
CA LEU A 259 0.06 -8.47 -1.48
C LEU A 259 1.36 -8.13 -2.22
N PHE A 260 1.48 -6.95 -2.82
CA PHE A 260 2.70 -6.46 -3.43
C PHE A 260 3.85 -6.37 -2.40
N ALA A 261 3.60 -5.73 -1.25
CA ALA A 261 4.60 -5.60 -0.20
C ALA A 261 5.02 -6.98 0.36
N MET A 262 4.08 -7.91 0.49
CA MET A 262 4.35 -9.29 0.88
C MET A 262 5.15 -10.04 -0.19
N GLU A 263 4.81 -9.93 -1.48
CA GLU A 263 5.53 -10.57 -2.60
C GLU A 263 6.98 -10.13 -2.63
N VAL A 264 7.21 -8.82 -2.60
CA VAL A 264 8.53 -8.22 -2.58
C VAL A 264 9.36 -8.73 -1.40
N ARG A 265 8.76 -8.76 -0.20
CA ARG A 265 9.45 -9.18 1.01
C ARG A 265 9.75 -10.69 1.04
N ALA A 266 8.79 -11.51 0.66
CA ALA A 266 8.88 -12.95 0.79
C ALA A 266 9.63 -13.61 -0.39
N ASN A 267 9.65 -12.95 -1.54
CA ASN A 267 10.08 -13.54 -2.81
C ASN A 267 10.76 -12.52 -3.77
N GLU A 268 11.64 -11.69 -3.20
CA GLU A 268 12.37 -10.64 -3.90
C GLU A 268 12.99 -11.07 -5.24
N GLN A 269 13.60 -12.25 -5.29
CA GLN A 269 14.27 -12.77 -6.49
C GLN A 269 13.38 -12.80 -7.74
N TYR A 270 12.10 -13.18 -7.59
CA TYR A 270 11.19 -13.23 -8.72
C TYR A 270 10.36 -11.96 -8.85
N ALA A 271 10.10 -11.27 -7.72
CA ALA A 271 9.46 -9.97 -7.73
C ALA A 271 10.20 -8.99 -8.66
N LYS A 272 11.55 -9.00 -8.60
CA LYS A 272 12.44 -8.13 -9.40
C LYS A 272 12.66 -8.56 -10.84
N LYS A 273 12.10 -9.70 -11.30
CA LYS A 273 12.32 -10.13 -12.68
C LYS A 273 11.67 -9.14 -13.62
N GLN A 274 12.47 -8.59 -14.53
CA GLN A 274 11.99 -7.72 -15.59
C GLN A 274 11.03 -8.47 -16.50
N VAL A 275 9.93 -7.83 -16.86
CA VAL A 275 8.94 -8.31 -17.83
C VAL A 275 9.43 -7.96 -19.23
N ASP A 276 9.17 -8.84 -20.20
CA ASP A 276 9.41 -8.52 -21.60
C ASP A 276 8.34 -7.51 -22.08
N LEU A 277 8.74 -6.24 -22.22
CA LEU A 277 7.84 -5.18 -22.68
C LEU A 277 7.42 -5.34 -24.14
N GLU A 278 8.10 -6.18 -24.91
CA GLU A 278 7.72 -6.53 -26.28
C GLU A 278 6.77 -7.74 -26.32
N ALA A 279 6.49 -8.38 -25.18
CA ALA A 279 5.52 -9.47 -25.13
C ALA A 279 4.11 -8.99 -25.48
N ASP A 280 3.40 -9.85 -26.22
CA ASP A 280 2.00 -9.63 -26.62
C ASP A 280 1.08 -9.45 -25.41
N ASN A 281 1.42 -10.07 -24.27
CA ASN A 281 0.70 -9.93 -23.01
C ASN A 281 1.70 -9.86 -21.85
N LYS A 282 1.99 -8.63 -21.42
CA LYS A 282 2.97 -8.32 -20.36
C LYS A 282 2.54 -8.87 -19.00
N TRP A 283 1.24 -8.79 -18.71
CA TRP A 283 0.68 -9.33 -17.48
C TRP A 283 0.89 -10.85 -17.41
N SER A 284 0.69 -11.58 -18.51
CA SER A 284 0.91 -13.03 -18.56
C SER A 284 2.37 -13.39 -18.29
N ASP A 285 3.33 -12.64 -18.86
CA ASP A 285 4.77 -12.83 -18.61
C ASP A 285 5.14 -12.50 -17.15
N ALA A 286 4.56 -11.43 -16.58
CA ALA A 286 4.72 -11.08 -15.17
C ALA A 286 4.22 -12.20 -14.24
N VAL A 287 2.99 -12.68 -14.44
CA VAL A 287 2.39 -13.75 -13.64
C VAL A 287 3.17 -15.06 -13.80
N GLU A 288 3.67 -15.37 -14.99
CA GLU A 288 4.54 -16.54 -15.19
C GLU A 288 5.81 -16.44 -14.33
N ARG A 289 6.49 -15.29 -14.34
CA ARG A 289 7.69 -15.06 -13.52
C ARG A 289 7.40 -15.21 -12.04
N LEU A 290 6.27 -14.67 -11.57
CA LEU A 290 5.84 -14.82 -10.17
C LEU A 290 5.56 -16.30 -9.84
N ARG A 291 4.91 -17.06 -10.72
CA ARG A 291 4.65 -18.50 -10.52
C ARG A 291 5.92 -19.33 -10.39
N VAL A 292 6.97 -19.06 -11.18
CA VAL A 292 8.22 -19.85 -11.13
C VAL A 292 8.86 -19.79 -9.73
N GLY A 293 8.64 -18.72 -8.97
CA GLY A 293 9.10 -18.62 -7.58
C GLY A 293 8.46 -19.60 -6.59
N ALA A 294 7.36 -20.26 -6.96
CA ALA A 294 6.55 -21.12 -6.10
C ALA A 294 6.91 -22.62 -6.11
N GLY A 295 8.15 -22.97 -6.47
CA GLY A 295 8.56 -24.38 -6.57
C GLY A 295 7.75 -25.19 -7.60
N GLY A 296 7.12 -24.54 -8.58
CA GLY A 296 6.45 -25.18 -9.72
C GLY A 296 5.06 -25.76 -9.48
N ARG A 297 4.31 -25.34 -8.45
CA ARG A 297 2.93 -25.83 -8.20
C ARG A 297 1.85 -24.92 -8.81
N HIS A 298 0.75 -25.54 -9.25
CA HIS A 298 -0.35 -24.92 -10.01
C HIS A 298 -1.34 -24.10 -9.17
N GLU A 299 -0.85 -23.11 -8.43
CA GLU A 299 -1.71 -21.99 -8.03
C GLU A 299 -1.18 -20.73 -8.69
N THR A 300 -2.06 -20.05 -9.40
CA THR A 300 -1.79 -18.71 -9.91
C THR A 300 -1.76 -17.82 -8.68
N PRO A 301 -0.64 -17.14 -8.33
CA PRO A 301 -0.74 -15.94 -7.53
C PRO A 301 -1.77 -15.03 -8.19
#